data_AF-A0A8S3AIR1-F1
#
_entry.id   AF-A0A8S3AIR1-F1
#
_cell.length_a   1.000
_cell.length_b   1.000
_cell.length_c   1.000
_cell.angle_alpha   90.00
_cell.angle_beta   90.00
_cell.angle_gamma   90.00
#
_symmetry.space_group_name_H-M   'P 1'
#
loop_
_entity.id
_entity.type
_entity.pdbx_description
1 polymer ?
#
loop_
_entity_poly.entity_id
_entity_poly.type
_entity_poly.pdbx_seq_one_letter_code
_entity_poly.pdbx_strand_id
1 'polypeptide(L)' 'VVIATNPVGEDSSVCSLNVVPDKPGVDDRAFVPQDKFRDLEHPQGKGRRPIAIVPGVDTQPFVSPDKFRNLDHVPTSMKP' A
#
# COMPACT_ATOMS: atom_id res chain seq x y z
N VAL A 1 -43.47 0.19 -6.30
CA VAL A 1 -44.53 -0.60 -6.94
C VAL A 1 -44.38 -0.40 -8.43
N VAL A 2 -44.18 -1.46 -9.20
CA VAL A 2 -44.13 -1.38 -10.66
C VAL A 2 -45.45 -1.91 -11.18
N ILE A 3 -46.10 -1.14 -12.06
CA ILE A 3 -47.42 -1.44 -12.60
C ILE A 3 -47.29 -1.49 -14.12
N ALA A 4 -47.71 -2.60 -14.71
CA ALA A 4 -47.78 -2.76 -16.15
C ALA A 4 -49.25 -2.86 -16.57
N THR A 5 -49.67 -1.99 -17.48
CA THR A 5 -51.05 -1.89 -17.96
C THR A 5 -51.13 -2.30 -19.43
N ASN A 6 -52.07 -3.17 -19.77
CA ASN A 6 -52.44 -3.47 -21.14
C ASN A 6 -53.97 -3.45 -21.31
N PRO A 7 -54.53 -3.54 -22.54
CA PRO A 7 -55.98 -3.44 -22.78
C PRO A 7 -56.83 -4.53 -22.11
N VAL A 8 -56.21 -5.59 -21.58
CA VAL A 8 -56.89 -6.73 -20.95
C VAL A 8 -56.86 -6.62 -19.42
N GLY A 9 -55.98 -5.77 -18.86
CA GLY A 9 -55.93 -5.50 -17.42
C GLY A 9 -54.59 -4.93 -16.96
N GLU A 10 -54.44 -4.86 -15.64
CA GLU A 10 -53.23 -4.37 -14.97
C GLU A 10 -52.63 -5.47 -14.10
N ASP A 11 -51.31 -5.60 -14.15
CA ASP A 11 -50.57 -6.42 -13.20
C ASP A 11 -49.61 -5.53 -12.40
N SER A 12 -49.52 -5.80 -11.10
CA SER A 12 -48.72 -5.01 -10.18
C SER A 12 -47.80 -5.91 -9.36
N SER A 13 -46.53 -5.54 -9.34
CA SER A 13 -45.50 -6.24 -8.57
C SER A 13 -44.86 -5.32 -7.55
N VAL A 14 -44.73 -5.83 -6.32
CA VAL A 14 -44.05 -5.16 -5.21
C VAL A 14 -42.88 -6.02 -4.77
N CYS A 15 -41.68 -5.44 -4.78
CA CYS A 15 -40.47 -6.06 -4.25
C CYS A 15 -39.94 -5.18 -3.11
N SER A 16 -39.60 -5.80 -1.98
CA SER A 16 -38.95 -5.16 -0.85
C SER A 16 -37.67 -5.94 -0.51
N LEU A 17 -36.53 -5.26 -0.54
CA LEU A 17 -35.24 -5.83 -0.15
C LEU A 17 -34.84 -5.25 1.21
N ASN A 18 -34.81 -6.11 2.24
CA ASN A 18 -34.32 -5.73 3.55
C ASN A 18 -32.90 -6.27 3.74
N VAL A 19 -31.91 -5.39 3.62
CA VAL A 19 -30.50 -5.73 3.89
C VAL A 19 -30.21 -5.39 5.33
N VAL A 20 -30.22 -6.40 6.21
CA VAL A 20 -29.67 -6.26 7.55
C VAL A 20 -28.15 -6.45 7.39
N PRO A 21 -27.31 -5.43 7.65
CA PRO A 21 -25.89 -5.66 7.74
C PRO A 21 -25.66 -6.65 8.87
N ASP A 22 -25.15 -7.82 8.52
CA ASP A 22 -24.65 -8.78 9.49
C ASP A 22 -23.61 -8.01 10.29
N LYS A 23 -23.88 -7.71 11.57
CA LYS A 23 -22.91 -7.01 12.42
C LYS A 23 -21.83 -8.04 12.70
N PRO A 24 -20.70 -8.06 11.99
CA PRO A 24 -19.62 -8.91 12.43
C PRO A 24 -19.20 -8.28 13.75
N GLY A 25 -19.30 -9.02 14.86
CA GLY A 25 -18.73 -8.54 16.12
C GLY A 25 -17.35 -7.98 15.81
N VAL A 26 -17.09 -6.73 16.22
CA VAL A 26 -15.81 -6.08 15.94
C VAL A 26 -14.73 -7.01 16.50
N ASP A 27 -13.86 -7.50 15.62
CA ASP A 27 -12.76 -8.37 16.05
C ASP A 27 -11.74 -7.48 16.76
N ASP A 28 -11.86 -7.39 18.08
CA ASP A 28 -10.97 -6.61 18.93
C ASP A 28 -9.59 -7.26 19.09
N ARG A 29 -9.36 -8.44 18.47
CA ARG A 29 -8.05 -9.07 18.51
C ARG A 29 -7.09 -8.33 17.58
N ALA A 30 -5.89 -8.09 18.11
CA ALA A 30 -4.82 -7.54 17.29
C ALA A 30 -4.50 -8.48 16.12
N PHE A 31 -4.47 -7.94 14.90
CA PHE A 31 -4.10 -8.68 13.69
C PHE A 31 -2.66 -9.23 13.75
N VAL A 32 -1.80 -8.60 14.56
CA VAL A 32 -0.39 -8.97 14.75
C VAL A 32 -0.10 -9.13 16.25
N PRO A 33 0.58 -10.21 16.68
CA PRO A 33 1.05 -10.33 18.06
C PRO A 33 1.97 -9.18 18.45
N GLN A 34 1.76 -8.59 19.62
CA GLN A 34 2.52 -7.42 20.09
C GLN A 34 4.04 -7.68 20.17
N ASP A 35 4.43 -8.91 20.45
CA ASP A 35 5.84 -9.31 20.60
C ASP A 35 6.64 -9.23 19.28
N LYS A 36 5.98 -9.11 18.13
CA LYS A 36 6.65 -8.98 16.81
C LYS A 36 7.41 -7.67 16.65
N PHE A 37 7.14 -6.68 17.50
CA PHE A 37 7.81 -5.37 17.45
C PHE A 37 8.99 -5.24 18.43
N ARG A 38 9.22 -6.26 19.26
CA ARG A 38 10.25 -6.22 20.32
C ARG A 38 11.65 -5.91 19.80
N ASP A 39 12.01 -6.42 18.64
CA ASP A 39 13.33 -6.21 18.03
C ASP A 39 13.50 -4.80 17.41
N LEU A 40 12.40 -4.12 17.13
CA LEU A 40 12.39 -2.73 16.64
C LEU A 40 12.48 -1.74 17.79
N GLU A 41 11.78 -2.02 18.89
CA GLU A 41 11.80 -1.21 20.11
C GLU A 41 13.14 -1.33 20.85
N HIS A 42 13.64 -2.56 20.94
CA HIS A 42 14.92 -2.86 21.58
C HIS A 42 15.79 -3.64 20.59
N PRO A 43 16.53 -2.95 19.70
CA PRO A 43 17.49 -3.60 18.81
C PRO A 43 18.63 -4.19 19.65
N GLN A 44 18.40 -5.40 20.16
CA GLN A 44 19.38 -6.19 20.90
C GLN A 44 20.48 -6.61 19.92
N GLY A 45 21.70 -6.09 20.11
CA GLY A 45 22.89 -6.64 19.46
C GLY A 45 23.35 -5.99 18.15
N LYS A 46 22.65 -4.98 17.61
CA LYS A 46 23.28 -4.12 16.58
C LYS A 46 23.86 -2.90 17.26
N GLY A 47 25.11 -3.05 17.71
CA GLY A 47 25.92 -1.92 18.17
C GLY A 47 25.73 -0.77 17.18
N ARG A 48 25.25 0.37 17.68
CA ARG A 48 25.14 1.58 16.87
C ARG A 48 26.51 1.75 16.23
N ARG A 49 26.60 1.66 14.90
CA ARG A 49 27.86 1.99 14.21
C ARG A 49 28.25 3.37 14.74
N PRO A 50 29.50 3.60 15.17
CA PRO A 50 29.92 4.92 15.56
C PRO A 50 29.58 5.85 14.41
N ILE A 51 28.60 6.72 14.60
CA ILE A 51 28.39 7.83 13.70
C ILE A 51 29.58 8.71 14.00
N ALA A 52 30.60 8.66 13.14
CA ALA A 52 31.62 9.68 13.17
C ALA A 52 30.89 10.98 12.83
N ILE A 53 30.44 11.71 13.86
CA ILE A 53 29.89 13.05 13.72
C ILE A 53 31.10 13.91 13.38
N VAL A 54 31.44 13.96 12.09
CA VAL A 54 32.39 14.92 11.56
C VAL A 54 31.59 16.20 11.33
N PRO A 55 31.81 17.29 12.09
CA PRO A 55 31.23 18.57 11.78
C PRO A 55 31.89 19.07 10.49
N GLY A 56 31.24 18.78 9.37
CA GLY A 56 31.71 19.08 8.03
C GLY A 56 30.78 18.42 7.05
N VAL A 57 30.35 19.18 6.04
CA VAL A 57 29.58 18.66 4.92
C VAL A 57 30.32 17.44 4.35
N ASP A 58 29.64 16.30 4.28
CA ASP A 58 30.19 15.11 3.65
C ASP A 58 30.49 15.43 2.18
N THR A 59 31.77 15.46 1.82
CA THR A 59 32.21 15.73 0.45
C THR A 59 32.24 14.46 -0.40
N GLN A 60 31.99 13.29 0.21
CA GLN A 60 31.94 12.04 -0.52
C GLN A 60 30.57 11.88 -1.18
N PRO A 61 30.53 11.49 -2.46
CA PRO A 61 29.26 11.21 -3.11
C PRO A 61 28.61 9.98 -2.47
N PHE A 62 27.31 10.09 -2.15
CA PHE A 62 26.50 9.01 -1.56
C PHE A 62 26.50 7.73 -2.44
N VAL A 63 26.77 7.87 -3.74
CA VAL A 63 26.84 6.78 -4.71
C VAL A 63 28.11 6.93 -5.55
N SER A 64 28.84 5.83 -5.75
CA SER A 64 29.98 5.80 -6.68
C SER A 64 29.50 6.17 -8.09
N PRO A 65 30.15 7.14 -8.77
CA PRO A 65 29.83 7.52 -10.14
C PRO A 65 29.89 6.34 -11.13
N ASP A 66 30.70 5.32 -10.83
CA ASP A 66 30.87 4.16 -11.70
C ASP A 66 29.61 3.30 -11.83
N LYS A 67 28.65 3.44 -10.91
CA LYS A 67 27.38 2.72 -10.96
C LYS A 67 26.44 3.20 -12.07
N PHE A 68 26.71 4.37 -12.66
CA PHE A 68 25.88 4.95 -13.70
C PHE A 68 26.42 4.72 -15.11
N ARG A 69 27.59 4.08 -15.28
CA ARG A 69 28.24 3.83 -16.58
C ARG A 69 27.32 3.13 -17.60
N ASN A 70 26.40 2.30 -17.14
CA ASN A 70 25.48 1.54 -18.00
C ASN A 70 24.22 2.33 -18.41
N LEU A 71 23.98 3.51 -17.81
CA LEU A 71 22.82 4.35 -18.10
C LEU A 71 23.11 5.39 -19.20
N ASP A 72 24.38 5.69 -19.47
CA ASP A 72 24.79 6.66 -20.49
C ASP A 72 24.74 6.09 -21.92
N HIS A 73 24.38 4.81 -22.09
CA HIS A 73 24.14 4.22 -23.40
C HIS A 73 22.79 4.68 -23.97
N VAL A 74 22.76 5.89 -24.55
CA VAL A 74 21.70 6.26 -25.48
C VAL A 74 21.86 5.40 -26.74
N PRO A 75 20.87 4.55 -27.11
CA PRO A 75 20.97 3.77 -28.35
C PRO A 75 20.95 4.73 -29.54
N THR A 76 22.10 4.89 -30.19
CA THR A 76 22.24 5.61 -31.46
C THR A 76 21.73 4.74 -32.60
N SER A 77 20.42 4.58 -32.69
CA SER A 77 19.80 4.04 -33.90
C SER A 77 18.43 4.64 -34.13
N MET A 78 18.42 5.83 -34.72
CA MET A 78 17.38 6.23 -35.67
C MET A 78 18.02 7.08 -36.76
N LYS A 79 18.29 6.44 -37.90
CA LYS A 79 18.50 7.10 -39.20
C LYS A 79 17.32 6.69 -40.10
N PRO A 80 16.48 7.63 -40.54
CA PRO A 80 15.91 7.59 -41.88
C PRO A 80 16.94 8.09 -42.90
#